data_AF-A0A7S3NC22-F1
#
_entry.id   AF-A0A7S3NC22-F1
#
_cell.length_a   1.000
_cell.length_b   1.000
_cell.length_c   1.000
_cell.angle_alpha   90.00
_cell.angle_beta   90.00
_cell.angle_gamma   90.00
#
_symmetry.space_group_name_H-M   'P 1'
#
loop_
_entity.id
_entity.type
_entity.pdbx_description
1 polymer ?
#
loop_
_entity_poly.entity_id
_entity_poly.type
_entity_poly.pdbx_seq_one_letter_code
_entity_poly.pdbx_strand_id
1 'polypeptide(L)'
;QILTNMSWIFYAVVVLVIVVLGYLNWIGFFKKIVPYTTVFKACEAFYRSYQGPFDKSLGVHFTNMYNDVSTHASGGHAFNRGGTKMFGIYYDDPDEYKDHSQLRADIGFIVNTTSLVTKDREKLVKDMEEKGYKYTKFAETSCLFGSFPVRKPMFLGYILGPKKFYTALKTMILKDESILKGSKDLPGHAFVETYTQDEINFYCPLENVKQFYLTQLDAPTKSKKND
;
A
#
# COMPACT_ATOMS: atom_id res chain seq x y z
N GLN A 1 -45.66 -11.46 30.58
CA GLN A 1 -45.19 -12.02 29.29
C GLN A 1 -44.73 -10.93 28.32
N ILE A 2 -45.54 -9.90 28.01
CA ILE A 2 -45.14 -8.82 27.10
C ILE A 2 -43.92 -8.03 27.62
N LEU A 3 -43.92 -7.63 28.90
CA LEU A 3 -42.79 -6.90 29.52
C LEU A 3 -41.50 -7.73 29.58
N THR A 4 -41.61 -9.03 29.87
CA THR A 4 -40.47 -9.95 29.89
C THR A 4 -39.84 -10.12 28.50
N ASN A 5 -40.67 -10.14 27.45
CA ASN A 5 -40.19 -10.23 26.07
C ASN A 5 -39.51 -8.93 25.60
N MET A 6 -39.99 -7.75 26.04
CA MET A 6 -39.35 -6.47 25.72
C MET A 6 -37.95 -6.34 26.32
N SER A 7 -37.74 -6.85 27.55
CA SER A 7 -36.42 -6.82 28.18
C SER A 7 -35.39 -7.64 27.40
N TRP A 8 -35.75 -8.83 26.90
CA TRP A 8 -34.78 -9.70 26.22
C TRP A 8 -34.40 -9.16 24.85
N ILE A 9 -35.34 -8.54 24.15
CA ILE A 9 -35.06 -7.81 22.90
C ILE A 9 -34.08 -6.67 23.16
N PHE A 10 -34.29 -5.89 24.23
CA PHE A 10 -33.37 -4.81 24.59
C PHE A 10 -31.95 -5.33 24.86
N TYR A 11 -31.77 -6.37 25.67
CA TYR A 11 -30.44 -6.94 25.92
C TYR A 11 -29.80 -7.50 24.65
N ALA A 12 -30.58 -8.17 23.79
CA ALA A 12 -30.08 -8.67 22.51
C ALA A 12 -29.56 -7.53 21.62
N VAL A 13 -30.28 -6.41 21.54
CA VAL A 13 -29.84 -5.22 20.78
C VAL A 13 -28.57 -4.62 21.38
N VAL A 14 -28.49 -4.49 22.71
CA VAL A 14 -27.29 -3.95 23.38
C VAL A 14 -26.07 -4.83 23.13
N VAL A 15 -26.21 -6.15 23.26
CA VAL A 15 -25.12 -7.10 22.96
C VAL A 15 -24.70 -6.99 21.50
N LEU A 16 -25.65 -6.90 20.57
CA LEU A 16 -25.36 -6.74 19.15
C LEU A 16 -24.54 -5.46 18.90
N VAL A 17 -24.93 -4.33 19.49
CA VAL A 17 -24.20 -3.06 19.35
C VAL A 17 -22.77 -3.19 19.90
N ILE A 18 -22.58 -3.81 21.07
CA ILE A 18 -21.25 -4.01 21.65
C ILE A 18 -20.39 -4.88 20.72
N VAL A 19 -20.93 -5.97 20.18
CA VAL A 19 -20.22 -6.85 19.24
C VAL A 19 -19.82 -6.09 17.97
N VAL A 20 -20.73 -5.29 17.40
CA VAL A 20 -20.45 -4.48 16.21
C VAL A 20 -19.37 -3.43 16.48
N LEU A 21 -19.46 -2.68 17.59
CA LEU A 21 -18.46 -1.68 17.95
C LEU A 21 -17.10 -2.31 18.27
N GLY A 22 -17.09 -3.45 18.97
CA GLY A 22 -15.89 -4.24 19.23
C GLY A 22 -15.23 -4.69 17.93
N TYR A 23 -16.03 -5.18 16.98
CA TYR A 23 -15.55 -5.58 15.66
C TYR A 23 -15.00 -4.39 14.85
N LEU A 24 -15.71 -3.25 14.80
CA LEU A 24 -15.26 -2.02 14.14
C LEU A 24 -13.92 -1.52 14.72
N ASN A 25 -13.77 -1.57 16.04
CA ASN A 25 -12.52 -1.22 16.69
C ASN A 25 -11.39 -2.21 16.33
N TRP A 26 -11.68 -3.51 16.33
CA TRP A 26 -10.72 -4.56 15.99
C TRP A 26 -10.17 -4.45 14.57
N ILE A 27 -11.01 -4.11 13.58
CA ILE A 27 -10.58 -3.87 12.19
C ILE A 27 -9.90 -2.50 11.98
N GLY A 28 -9.78 -1.68 13.04
CA GLY A 28 -9.11 -0.38 12.98
C GLY A 28 -9.98 0.76 12.44
N PHE A 29 -11.30 0.61 12.37
CA PHE A 29 -12.20 1.68 11.89
C PHE A 29 -12.03 2.98 12.68
N PHE A 30 -11.85 2.89 14.00
CA PHE A 30 -11.60 4.04 14.88
C PHE A 30 -10.11 4.40 15.01
N LYS A 31 -9.20 3.63 14.41
CA LYS A 31 -7.76 3.94 14.44
C LYS A 31 -7.51 5.25 13.70
N LYS A 32 -6.87 6.20 14.38
CA LYS A 32 -6.34 7.43 13.80
C LYS A 32 -4.93 7.15 13.31
N ILE A 33 -4.61 7.58 12.10
CA ILE A 33 -3.24 7.55 11.58
C ILE A 33 -2.65 8.94 11.78
N VAL A 34 -1.48 9.00 12.42
CA VAL A 34 -0.71 10.23 12.60
C VAL A 34 0.63 9.99 11.91
N PRO A 35 0.85 10.57 10.72
CA PRO A 35 2.11 10.40 10.02
C PRO A 35 3.26 10.95 10.86
N TYR A 36 4.38 10.23 10.87
CA TYR A 36 5.61 10.65 11.54
C TYR A 36 6.82 10.35 10.66
N THR A 37 7.93 11.05 10.90
CA THR A 37 9.15 10.86 10.11
C THR A 37 9.84 9.55 10.47
N THR A 38 10.15 8.76 9.46
CA THR A 38 10.95 7.53 9.58
C THR A 38 11.86 7.38 8.36
N VAL A 39 12.52 6.24 8.26
CA VAL A 39 13.41 5.90 7.15
C VAL A 39 12.84 4.68 6.40
N PHE A 40 12.62 4.83 5.09
CA PHE A 40 12.49 3.71 4.17
C PHE A 40 13.89 3.14 3.92
N LYS A 41 14.12 1.92 4.40
CA LYS A 41 15.44 1.29 4.35
C LYS A 41 15.83 0.94 2.91
N ALA A 42 17.12 1.03 2.62
CA ALA A 42 17.65 0.58 1.34
C ALA A 42 17.27 -0.89 1.07
N CYS A 43 16.81 -1.18 -0.14
CA CYS A 43 16.38 -2.52 -0.51
C CYS A 43 16.44 -2.76 -2.02
N GLU A 44 16.39 -4.04 -2.40
CA GLU A 44 16.30 -4.45 -3.80
C GLU A 44 14.88 -4.93 -4.08
N ALA A 45 14.36 -4.63 -5.27
CA ALA A 45 12.98 -4.88 -5.60
C ALA A 45 12.80 -5.32 -7.06
N PHE A 46 11.79 -6.14 -7.27
CA PHE A 46 11.27 -6.46 -8.60
C PHE A 46 9.88 -5.88 -8.74
N TYR A 47 9.56 -5.32 -9.90
CA TYR A 47 8.28 -4.64 -10.13
C TYR A 47 7.77 -4.82 -11.55
N ARG A 48 6.48 -4.60 -11.75
CA ARG A 48 5.84 -4.38 -13.04
C ARG A 48 5.03 -3.10 -12.98
N SER A 49 5.04 -2.38 -14.08
CA SER A 49 4.19 -1.22 -14.26
C SER A 49 2.78 -1.68 -14.61
N TYR A 50 1.80 -1.04 -13.98
CA TYR A 50 0.39 -1.28 -14.15
C TYR A 50 -0.31 0.02 -14.53
N GLN A 51 -1.22 -0.08 -15.49
CA GLN A 51 -2.14 0.99 -15.86
C GLN A 51 -3.57 0.45 -15.82
N GLY A 52 -4.45 1.12 -15.09
CA GLY A 52 -5.85 0.74 -14.98
C GLY A 52 -6.48 1.06 -13.63
N PRO A 53 -7.74 0.67 -13.45
CA PRO A 53 -8.48 0.97 -12.23
C PRO A 53 -7.92 0.22 -11.02
N PHE A 54 -7.61 0.94 -9.94
CA PHE A 54 -7.03 0.34 -8.72
C PHE A 54 -8.02 -0.55 -7.95
N ASP A 55 -9.32 -0.30 -8.07
CA ASP A 55 -10.38 -0.98 -7.34
C ASP A 55 -10.83 -2.31 -7.96
N LYS A 56 -10.52 -2.55 -9.25
CA LYS A 56 -11.05 -3.71 -9.99
C LYS A 56 -10.00 -4.77 -10.34
N SER A 57 -8.88 -4.36 -10.92
CA SER A 57 -7.91 -5.30 -11.53
C SER A 57 -6.60 -5.38 -10.78
N LEU A 58 -6.23 -4.36 -10.00
CA LEU A 58 -4.94 -4.32 -9.32
C LEU A 58 -4.72 -5.51 -8.36
N GLY A 59 -5.78 -5.94 -7.66
CA GLY A 59 -5.72 -7.10 -6.76
C GLY A 59 -5.33 -8.39 -7.47
N VAL A 60 -5.81 -8.61 -8.71
CA VAL A 60 -5.45 -9.79 -9.52
C VAL A 60 -3.96 -9.79 -9.83
N HIS A 61 -3.37 -8.63 -10.11
CA HIS A 61 -1.93 -8.54 -10.34
C HIS A 61 -1.11 -8.81 -9.08
N PHE A 62 -1.56 -8.37 -7.90
CA PHE A 62 -0.95 -8.76 -6.63
C PHE A 62 -1.02 -10.28 -6.39
N THR A 63 -2.16 -10.91 -6.70
CA THR A 63 -2.31 -12.37 -6.60
C THR A 63 -1.38 -13.12 -7.56
N ASN A 64 -1.33 -12.69 -8.82
CA ASN A 64 -0.44 -13.30 -9.81
C ASN A 64 1.03 -13.15 -9.41
N MET A 65 1.41 -11.99 -8.88
CA MET A 65 2.75 -11.75 -8.37
C MET A 65 3.08 -12.64 -7.17
N TYR A 66 2.15 -12.79 -6.24
CA TYR A 66 2.31 -13.72 -5.12
C TYR A 66 2.54 -15.16 -5.61
N ASN A 67 1.79 -15.60 -6.61
CA ASN A 67 1.96 -16.91 -7.23
C ASN A 67 3.32 -17.04 -7.96
N ASP A 68 3.73 -15.99 -8.68
CA ASP A 68 5.00 -15.96 -9.40
C ASP A 68 6.21 -16.12 -8.50
N VAL A 69 6.17 -15.55 -7.30
CA VAL A 69 7.27 -15.63 -6.33
C VAL A 69 7.18 -16.88 -5.45
N SER A 70 5.98 -17.29 -5.03
CA SER A 70 5.79 -18.44 -4.14
C SER A 70 6.12 -19.78 -4.80
N THR A 71 5.93 -19.89 -6.11
CA THR A 71 6.28 -21.09 -6.90
C THR A 71 7.78 -21.27 -7.11
N HIS A 72 8.59 -20.28 -6.71
CA HIS A 72 10.02 -20.29 -6.98
C HIS A 72 10.79 -20.92 -5.82
N ALA A 73 11.60 -21.96 -6.06
CA ALA A 73 12.31 -22.69 -5.00
C ALA A 73 13.19 -21.77 -4.10
N SER A 74 13.82 -20.75 -4.68
CA SER A 74 14.60 -19.74 -3.96
C SER A 74 13.74 -18.58 -3.42
N GLY A 75 12.63 -18.25 -4.10
CA GLY A 75 11.69 -17.19 -3.73
C GLY A 75 10.76 -17.59 -2.57
N GLY A 76 10.35 -18.85 -2.50
CA GLY A 76 9.56 -19.43 -1.41
C GLY A 76 10.32 -19.44 -0.09
N HIS A 77 11.64 -19.62 -0.10
CA HIS A 77 12.47 -19.44 1.10
C HIS A 77 12.64 -17.96 1.50
N ALA A 78 12.69 -17.04 0.53
CA ALA A 78 12.71 -15.59 0.79
C ALA A 78 11.35 -15.04 1.28
N PHE A 79 10.23 -15.63 0.84
CA PHE A 79 8.87 -15.30 1.29
C PHE A 79 8.56 -15.90 2.67
N ASN A 80 8.87 -17.19 2.89
CA ASN A 80 8.53 -17.89 4.14
C ASN A 80 9.43 -17.49 5.34
N ARG A 81 10.59 -16.87 5.12
CA ARG A 81 11.46 -16.35 6.19
C ARG A 81 11.15 -14.90 6.59
N GLY A 82 9.94 -14.40 6.31
CA GLY A 82 9.45 -13.10 6.78
C GLY A 82 10.14 -11.88 6.16
N GLY A 83 10.95 -12.07 5.12
CA GLY A 83 11.78 -11.01 4.53
C GLY A 83 11.18 -10.32 3.31
N THR A 84 10.24 -10.96 2.60
CA THR A 84 9.69 -10.42 1.35
C THR A 84 8.40 -9.66 1.61
N LYS A 85 8.37 -8.38 1.24
CA LYS A 85 7.19 -7.51 1.35
C LYS A 85 6.71 -7.19 -0.05
N MET A 86 5.43 -7.40 -0.33
CA MET A 86 4.82 -6.83 -1.54
C MET A 86 4.75 -5.31 -1.37
N PHE A 87 4.87 -4.58 -2.46
CA PHE A 87 4.70 -3.13 -2.46
C PHE A 87 3.90 -2.65 -3.67
N GLY A 88 3.29 -1.49 -3.51
CA GLY A 88 2.71 -0.70 -4.59
C GLY A 88 3.23 0.73 -4.50
N ILE A 89 3.57 1.32 -5.63
CA ILE A 89 3.85 2.74 -5.77
C ILE A 89 2.72 3.34 -6.59
N TYR A 90 2.01 4.29 -6.01
CA TYR A 90 0.84 4.92 -6.62
C TYR A 90 1.19 6.34 -7.02
N TYR A 91 0.97 6.68 -8.29
CA TYR A 91 1.33 7.97 -8.86
C TYR A 91 0.15 8.94 -8.97
N ASP A 92 -1.06 8.40 -8.98
CA ASP A 92 -2.27 9.14 -9.32
C ASP A 92 -3.30 8.97 -8.18
N ASP A 93 -3.94 10.06 -7.75
CA ASP A 93 -5.04 10.03 -6.78
C ASP A 93 -6.36 9.67 -7.52
N PRO A 94 -6.98 8.50 -7.27
CA PRO A 94 -8.22 8.12 -7.95
C PRO A 94 -9.35 9.16 -7.81
N ASP A 95 -9.37 9.93 -6.72
CA ASP A 95 -10.41 10.94 -6.50
C ASP A 95 -10.23 12.19 -7.41
N GLU A 96 -9.06 12.37 -8.05
CA GLU A 96 -8.78 13.50 -8.96
C GLU A 96 -9.10 13.20 -10.44
N TYR A 97 -9.31 11.94 -10.82
CA TYR A 97 -9.49 11.52 -12.22
C TYR A 97 -10.85 10.89 -12.46
N LYS A 98 -11.52 11.28 -13.56
CA LYS A 98 -12.79 10.65 -13.98
C LYS A 98 -12.57 9.32 -14.69
N ASP A 99 -11.48 9.22 -15.45
CA ASP A 99 -11.12 8.00 -16.16
C ASP A 99 -10.09 7.20 -15.36
N HIS A 100 -10.59 6.18 -14.65
CA HIS A 100 -9.74 5.30 -13.85
C HIS A 100 -8.91 4.33 -14.70
N SER A 101 -9.14 4.22 -16.01
CA SER A 101 -8.39 3.31 -16.89
C SER A 101 -6.93 3.75 -17.10
N GLN A 102 -6.63 5.01 -16.78
CA GLN A 102 -5.32 5.62 -17.01
C GLN A 102 -4.49 5.76 -15.72
N LEU A 103 -5.02 5.34 -14.56
CA LEU A 103 -4.29 5.41 -13.29
C LEU A 103 -3.07 4.49 -13.33
N ARG A 104 -1.93 4.97 -12.83
CA ARG A 104 -0.65 4.28 -12.89
C ARG A 104 -0.21 3.84 -11.51
N ALA A 105 0.29 2.62 -11.45
CA ALA A 105 1.02 2.12 -10.30
C ALA A 105 2.20 1.26 -10.75
N ASP A 106 3.24 1.18 -9.91
CA ASP A 106 4.20 0.09 -9.99
C ASP A 106 3.98 -0.85 -8.82
N ILE A 107 3.78 -2.13 -9.13
CA ILE A 107 3.58 -3.17 -8.11
C ILE A 107 4.74 -4.12 -8.14
N GLY A 108 5.15 -4.58 -6.97
CA GLY A 108 6.36 -5.37 -6.86
C GLY A 108 6.51 -6.07 -5.53
N PHE A 109 7.68 -6.65 -5.35
CA PHE A 109 8.09 -7.24 -4.08
C PHE A 109 9.54 -6.88 -3.77
N ILE A 110 9.78 -6.59 -2.49
CA ILE A 110 11.09 -6.26 -1.93
C ILE A 110 11.77 -7.56 -1.54
N VAL A 111 12.97 -7.80 -2.04
CA VAL A 111 13.74 -9.02 -1.75
C VAL A 111 14.86 -8.70 -0.78
N ASN A 112 15.00 -9.54 0.24
CA ASN A 112 16.19 -9.48 1.09
C ASN A 112 17.35 -10.21 0.41
N THR A 113 18.17 -9.46 -0.34
CA THR A 113 19.31 -10.03 -1.06
C THR A 113 20.56 -10.21 -0.21
N THR A 114 20.63 -9.60 0.99
CA THR A 114 21.77 -9.78 1.91
C THR A 114 21.91 -11.22 2.41
N SER A 115 20.83 -12.00 2.37
CA SER A 115 20.81 -13.42 2.73
C SER A 115 21.03 -14.38 1.56
N LEU A 116 21.14 -13.88 0.33
CA LEU A 116 21.29 -14.72 -0.87
C LEU A 116 22.74 -14.81 -1.30
N VAL A 117 23.18 -16.01 -1.69
CA VAL A 117 24.48 -16.19 -2.37
C VAL A 117 24.39 -15.55 -3.76
N THR A 118 25.48 -14.96 -4.25
CA THR A 118 25.52 -14.21 -5.53
C THR A 118 24.90 -14.96 -6.71
N LYS A 119 25.16 -16.27 -6.83
CA LYS A 119 24.59 -17.11 -7.92
C LYS A 119 23.07 -17.25 -7.84
N ASP A 120 22.51 -17.33 -6.63
CA ASP A 120 21.06 -17.44 -6.43
C ASP A 120 20.37 -16.11 -6.74
N ARG A 121 21.05 -15.00 -6.45
CA ARG A 121 20.58 -13.65 -6.79
C ARG A 121 20.53 -13.43 -8.30
N GLU A 122 21.58 -13.80 -9.04
CA GLU A 122 21.61 -13.68 -10.51
C GLU A 122 20.52 -14.52 -11.17
N LYS A 123 20.35 -15.77 -10.70
CA LYS A 123 19.27 -16.64 -11.16
C LYS A 123 17.90 -16.03 -10.88
N LEU A 124 17.67 -15.53 -9.67
CA LEU A 124 16.40 -14.87 -9.32
C LEU A 124 16.13 -13.66 -10.22
N VAL A 125 17.13 -12.83 -10.49
CA VAL A 125 16.97 -11.67 -11.38
C VAL A 125 16.52 -12.13 -12.76
N LYS A 126 17.24 -13.08 -13.35
CA LYS A 126 16.93 -13.60 -14.68
C LYS A 126 15.54 -14.23 -14.76
N ASP A 127 15.20 -15.08 -13.78
CA ASP A 127 13.90 -15.77 -13.76
C ASP A 127 12.74 -14.78 -13.61
N MET A 128 12.93 -13.68 -12.86
CA MET A 128 11.93 -12.62 -12.74
C MET A 128 11.84 -11.76 -14.00
N GLU A 129 12.97 -11.45 -14.65
CA GLU A 129 12.99 -10.75 -15.94
C GLU A 129 12.30 -11.56 -17.04
N GLU A 130 12.49 -12.88 -17.09
CA GLU A 130 11.79 -13.79 -18.02
C GLU A 130 10.27 -13.78 -17.80
N LYS A 131 9.82 -13.52 -16.56
CA LYS A 131 8.41 -13.30 -16.23
C LYS A 131 7.94 -11.86 -16.53
N GLY A 132 8.81 -10.97 -16.99
CA GLY A 132 8.48 -9.58 -17.30
C GLY A 132 8.54 -8.62 -16.11
N TYR A 133 9.20 -9.00 -15.01
CA TYR A 133 9.55 -8.05 -13.95
C TYR A 133 10.76 -7.22 -14.34
N LYS A 134 10.77 -5.97 -13.89
CA LYS A 134 11.94 -5.08 -13.91
C LYS A 134 12.60 -5.09 -12.55
N TYR A 135 13.92 -4.93 -12.53
CA TYR A 135 14.72 -4.85 -11.31
C TYR A 135 15.03 -3.40 -10.93
N THR A 136 15.01 -3.09 -9.64
CA THR A 136 15.43 -1.79 -9.11
C THR A 136 16.08 -1.90 -7.73
N LYS A 137 16.80 -0.85 -7.34
CA LYS A 137 17.35 -0.66 -6.00
C LYS A 137 16.84 0.66 -5.43
N PHE A 138 16.26 0.59 -4.25
CA PHE A 138 15.92 1.77 -3.48
C PHE A 138 17.05 2.09 -2.51
N ALA A 139 17.48 3.34 -2.51
CA ALA A 139 18.35 3.90 -1.50
C ALA A 139 17.58 4.17 -0.21
N GLU A 140 18.32 4.25 0.88
CA GLU A 140 17.76 4.70 2.15
C GLU A 140 17.19 6.12 1.99
N THR A 141 15.96 6.33 2.48
CA THR A 141 15.21 7.56 2.23
C THR A 141 14.38 7.97 3.43
N SER A 142 14.51 9.22 3.86
CA SER A 142 13.60 9.83 4.84
C SER A 142 12.17 9.94 4.27
N CYS A 143 11.19 9.47 5.03
CA CYS A 143 9.78 9.43 4.64
C CYS A 143 8.88 9.88 5.78
N LEU A 144 7.70 10.42 5.46
CA LEU A 144 6.57 10.36 6.38
C LEU A 144 5.95 8.98 6.31
N PHE A 145 5.62 8.43 7.47
CA PHE A 145 5.15 7.06 7.58
C PHE A 145 3.90 6.95 8.44
N GLY A 146 3.05 6.00 8.07
CA GLY A 146 1.94 5.55 8.89
C GLY A 146 1.65 4.08 8.64
N SER A 147 0.92 3.44 9.55
CA SER A 147 0.50 2.05 9.36
C SER A 147 -0.97 1.82 9.72
N PHE A 148 -1.62 0.94 8.97
CA PHE A 148 -3.01 0.56 9.17
C PHE A 148 -3.17 -0.95 9.22
N PRO A 149 -3.90 -1.51 10.21
CA PRO A 149 -4.07 -2.95 10.33
C PRO A 149 -4.90 -3.51 9.17
N VAL A 150 -4.50 -4.68 8.67
CA VAL A 150 -5.28 -5.50 7.74
C VAL A 150 -5.62 -6.78 8.46
N ARG A 151 -6.91 -6.99 8.75
CA ARG A 151 -7.39 -8.19 9.43
C ARG A 151 -8.22 -9.02 8.46
N LYS A 152 -7.78 -10.25 8.18
CA LYS A 152 -8.59 -11.22 7.44
C LYS A 152 -9.86 -11.57 8.25
N PRO A 153 -11.00 -11.86 7.59
CA PRO A 153 -11.18 -12.01 6.14
C PRO A 153 -11.51 -10.70 5.40
N MET A 154 -11.49 -9.54 6.06
CA MET A 154 -12.04 -8.31 5.51
C MET A 154 -10.99 -7.49 4.76
N PHE A 155 -11.22 -7.23 3.47
CA PHE A 155 -10.35 -6.41 2.62
C PHE A 155 -10.51 -4.90 2.82
N LEU A 156 -11.41 -4.47 3.73
CA LEU A 156 -11.67 -3.05 4.00
C LEU A 156 -10.44 -2.28 4.48
N GLY A 157 -9.45 -2.96 5.07
CA GLY A 157 -8.17 -2.33 5.44
C GLY A 157 -7.45 -1.70 4.24
N TYR A 158 -7.55 -2.32 3.05
CA TYR A 158 -6.97 -1.82 1.80
C TYR A 158 -7.70 -0.60 1.22
N ILE A 159 -8.88 -0.26 1.75
CA ILE A 159 -9.65 0.94 1.33
C ILE A 159 -9.54 2.02 2.42
N LEU A 160 -9.80 1.64 3.67
CA LEU A 160 -9.80 2.57 4.81
C LEU A 160 -8.40 3.07 5.15
N GLY A 161 -7.39 2.20 5.04
CA GLY A 161 -5.99 2.52 5.32
C GLY A 161 -5.48 3.68 4.46
N PRO A 162 -5.43 3.53 3.11
CA PRO A 162 -4.99 4.60 2.23
C PRO A 162 -5.79 5.89 2.41
N LYS A 163 -7.13 5.81 2.46
CA LYS A 163 -7.99 6.99 2.67
C LYS A 163 -7.66 7.75 3.94
N LYS A 164 -7.49 7.05 5.07
CA LYS A 164 -7.13 7.67 6.36
C LYS A 164 -5.71 8.24 6.33
N PHE A 165 -4.76 7.53 5.73
CA PHE A 165 -3.37 7.97 5.66
C PHE A 165 -3.23 9.22 4.79
N TYR A 166 -3.77 9.21 3.57
CA TYR A 166 -3.72 10.36 2.65
C TYR A 166 -4.47 11.57 3.20
N THR A 167 -5.61 11.37 3.86
CA THR A 167 -6.31 12.48 4.56
C THR A 167 -5.45 13.07 5.67
N ALA A 168 -4.83 12.23 6.50
CA ALA A 168 -3.96 12.69 7.59
C ALA A 168 -2.72 13.41 7.05
N LEU A 169 -2.12 12.90 5.97
CA LEU A 169 -0.97 13.48 5.31
C LEU A 169 -1.29 14.86 4.72
N LYS A 170 -2.38 14.97 3.95
CA LYS A 170 -2.87 16.25 3.40
C LYS A 170 -3.11 17.26 4.51
N THR A 171 -3.72 16.84 5.61
CA THR A 171 -3.96 17.70 6.79
C THR A 171 -2.65 18.17 7.43
N MET A 172 -1.65 17.29 7.54
CA MET A 172 -0.34 17.63 8.12
C MET A 172 0.40 18.65 7.26
N ILE A 173 0.39 18.47 5.94
CA ILE A 173 1.08 19.34 5.00
C ILE A 173 0.40 20.70 4.87
N LEU A 174 -0.94 20.74 4.86
CA LEU A 174 -1.68 22.01 4.90
C LEU A 174 -1.42 22.84 6.16
N LYS A 175 -1.01 22.19 7.26
CA LYS A 175 -0.65 22.88 8.51
C LYS A 175 0.79 23.37 8.52
N ASP A 176 1.68 22.67 7.81
CA ASP A 176 3.10 22.98 7.76
C ASP A 176 3.68 22.55 6.41
N GLU A 177 3.70 23.51 5.47
CA GLU A 177 4.23 23.30 4.12
C GLU A 177 5.74 23.03 4.10
N SER A 178 6.46 23.38 5.18
CA SER A 178 7.91 23.19 5.25
C SER A 178 8.31 21.70 5.27
N ILE A 179 7.38 20.83 5.66
CA ILE A 179 7.56 19.38 5.74
C ILE A 179 7.97 18.79 4.39
N LEU A 180 7.46 19.32 3.28
CA LEU A 180 7.70 18.80 1.95
C LEU A 180 9.05 19.23 1.33
N LYS A 181 9.89 19.98 2.06
CA LYS A 181 11.25 20.43 1.66
C LYS A 181 11.37 20.86 0.19
N GLY A 182 10.36 21.55 -0.35
CA GLY A 182 10.37 22.07 -1.73
C GLY A 182 9.70 21.19 -2.80
N SER A 183 9.11 20.04 -2.45
CA SER A 183 8.12 19.38 -3.31
C SER A 183 6.80 20.15 -3.20
N LYS A 184 6.52 21.01 -4.18
CA LYS A 184 5.38 21.95 -4.12
C LYS A 184 4.02 21.28 -4.38
N ASP A 185 4.00 20.05 -4.86
CA ASP A 185 2.77 19.38 -5.27
C ASP A 185 2.66 17.98 -4.67
N LEU A 186 1.65 17.78 -3.82
CA LEU A 186 1.17 16.47 -3.40
C LEU A 186 0.55 15.65 -4.56
N PRO A 187 -0.22 16.27 -5.49
CA PRO A 187 -0.76 15.56 -6.64
C PRO A 187 0.37 15.08 -7.55
N GLY A 188 0.54 13.77 -7.65
CA GLY A 188 1.62 13.17 -8.43
C GLY A 188 2.83 12.73 -7.60
N HIS A 189 2.81 12.86 -6.28
CA HIS A 189 3.89 12.34 -5.42
C HIS A 189 3.85 10.81 -5.38
N ALA A 190 5.01 10.16 -5.51
CA ALA A 190 5.08 8.70 -5.48
C ALA A 190 4.83 8.18 -4.04
N PHE A 191 3.66 7.62 -3.79
CA PHE A 191 3.32 7.01 -2.51
C PHE A 191 3.65 5.53 -2.51
N VAL A 192 4.44 5.09 -1.54
CA VAL A 192 4.83 3.69 -1.43
C VAL A 192 4.00 3.03 -0.34
N GLU A 193 3.30 1.96 -0.70
CA GLU A 193 2.62 1.07 0.23
C GLU A 193 3.39 -0.25 0.28
N THR A 194 3.73 -0.73 1.47
CA THR A 194 4.24 -2.09 1.64
C THR A 194 3.26 -2.91 2.45
N TYR A 195 3.07 -4.15 2.04
CA TYR A 195 2.05 -5.03 2.56
C TYR A 195 2.69 -6.17 3.34
N THR A 196 2.26 -6.31 4.59
CA THR A 196 2.55 -7.48 5.42
C THR A 196 1.27 -8.28 5.65
N GLN A 197 1.36 -9.36 6.42
CA GLN A 197 0.19 -10.16 6.76
C GLN A 197 -0.86 -9.39 7.59
N ASP A 198 -0.41 -8.46 8.44
CA ASP A 198 -1.25 -7.84 9.47
C ASP A 198 -1.41 -6.31 9.30
N GLU A 199 -0.62 -5.68 8.43
CA GLU A 199 -0.62 -4.23 8.24
C GLU A 199 -0.21 -3.79 6.84
N ILE A 200 -0.75 -2.64 6.44
CA ILE A 200 -0.26 -1.80 5.34
C ILE A 200 0.61 -0.71 5.96
N ASN A 201 1.79 -0.55 5.41
CA ASN A 201 2.78 0.44 5.78
C ASN A 201 2.88 1.46 4.65
N PHE A 202 2.53 2.71 4.94
CA PHE A 202 2.53 3.81 3.99
C PHE A 202 3.79 4.65 4.16
N TYR A 203 4.43 5.00 3.06
CA TYR A 203 5.59 5.88 3.02
C TYR A 203 5.37 6.98 1.98
N CYS A 204 5.56 8.22 2.41
CA CYS A 204 5.63 9.40 1.55
C CYS A 204 7.09 9.90 1.59
N PRO A 205 7.90 9.66 0.55
CA PRO A 205 9.29 10.08 0.50
C PRO A 205 9.44 11.59 0.65
N LEU A 206 10.36 12.04 1.51
CA LEU A 206 10.69 13.46 1.70
C LEU A 206 11.96 13.87 0.94
N GLU A 207 12.81 12.90 0.63
CA GLU A 207 14.03 13.07 -0.16
C GLU A 207 14.13 11.96 -1.21
N ASN A 208 15.07 12.09 -2.15
CA ASN A 208 15.32 11.10 -3.20
C ASN A 208 14.05 10.63 -3.96
N VAL A 209 13.02 11.47 -4.04
CA VAL A 209 11.67 11.09 -4.52
C VAL A 209 11.71 10.49 -5.93
N LYS A 210 12.63 10.97 -6.78
CA LYS A 210 12.82 10.50 -8.16
C LYS A 210 13.03 8.99 -8.29
N GLN A 211 13.65 8.33 -7.31
CA GLN A 211 13.87 6.88 -7.37
C GLN A 211 12.57 6.08 -7.29
N PHE A 212 11.49 6.67 -6.79
CA PHE A 212 10.19 6.04 -6.68
C PHE A 212 9.33 6.27 -7.92
N TYR A 213 9.79 7.01 -8.93
CA TYR A 213 9.13 7.11 -10.23
C TYR A 213 9.74 6.10 -11.21
N LEU A 214 9.30 4.84 -11.09
CA LEU A 214 9.84 3.74 -11.90
C LEU A 214 9.14 3.64 -13.26
N THR A 215 7.83 3.89 -13.29
CA THR A 215 7.02 3.77 -14.49
C THR A 215 7.42 4.80 -15.56
N GLN A 216 7.34 4.36 -16.81
CA GLN A 216 7.48 5.20 -18.00
C GLN A 216 6.14 5.41 -18.71
N LEU A 217 5.04 5.06 -18.04
CA LEU A 217 3.68 5.23 -18.57
C LEU A 217 3.29 6.72 -18.59
N ASP A 218 2.66 7.14 -19.68
CA ASP A 218 2.17 8.50 -19.86
C ASP A 218 1.16 8.89 -18.79
N ALA A 219 1.26 10.14 -18.30
CA ALA A 219 0.39 10.61 -17.24
C ALA A 219 -1.08 10.69 -17.70
N PRO A 220 -2.04 10.32 -16.83
CA PRO A 220 -3.46 10.45 -17.14
C PRO A 220 -3.82 11.91 -17.42
N THR A 221 -4.75 12.12 -18.35
CA THR A 221 -5.30 13.46 -18.61
C THR A 221 -6.18 13.85 -17.42
N LYS A 222 -5.84 14.93 -16.71
CA LYS A 222 -6.65 15.45 -15.60
C LYS A 222 -8.06 15.80 -16.10
N SER A 223 -9.07 15.48 -15.31
CA SER A 223 -10.41 15.98 -15.62
C SER A 223 -10.38 17.51 -15.51
N LYS A 224 -10.85 18.22 -16.54
CA LYS A 224 -11.09 19.66 -16.39
C LYS A 224 -12.03 19.82 -15.20
N LYS A 225 -11.59 20.53 -14.15
CA LYS A 225 -12.53 21.05 -13.16
C LYS A 225 -13.55 21.85 -13.97
N ASN A 226 -14.82 21.46 -13.86
CA ASN A 226 -15.87 22.39 -14.22
C ASN A 226 -15.80 23.45 -13.12
N ASP A 227 -15.25 24.61 -13.47
CA ASP A 227 -15.35 25.82 -12.64
C ASP A 227 -16.83 26.20 -12.41
#